data_AF-A0A9P8N6N3-F1
#
_entry.id   AF-A0A9P8N6N3-F1
#
_cell.length_a   1.000
_cell.length_b   1.000
_cell.length_c   1.000
_cell.angle_alpha   90.00
_cell.angle_beta   90.00
_cell.angle_gamma   90.00
#
_symmetry.space_group_name_H-M   'P 1'
#
loop_
_entity.id
_entity.type
_entity.pdbx_description
1 polymer ?
#
loop_
_entity_poly.entity_id
_entity_poly.type
_entity_poly.pdbx_seq_one_letter_code
_entity_poly.pdbx_strand_id
1 'polypeptide(L)'
;MARAYKRSSVENASIISIESEGIVNIKNLPWTISSLLQGSEHALEFGGGVWMHAFLNTFNYHRQHAPVSGKVIEAKNVQGAAYLEVDAQCRPIRIMCGPDAPNTPGYQFLQLRGVVVIDNPVLGKVAVLPIGMAMVSSVKLSVRKGDVVKKGDDISCFLFGGSDIICVFQAKAGLQVEDFVVSAGGTYSKMGTVLARAPK
;
A
#
# COMPACT_ATOMS: atom_id res chain seq x y z
N MET A 1 1.69 15.62 -29.62
CA MET A 1 2.59 16.00 -28.50
C MET A 1 1.73 16.34 -27.29
N ALA A 2 1.60 15.42 -26.32
CA ALA A 2 0.92 15.68 -25.07
C ALA A 2 1.94 15.56 -23.92
N ARG A 3 2.23 16.67 -23.26
CA ARG A 3 3.06 16.70 -22.05
C ARG A 3 2.23 16.14 -20.89
N ALA A 4 2.61 14.96 -20.40
CA ALA A 4 2.01 14.39 -19.20
C ALA A 4 2.37 15.26 -17.98
N TYR A 5 1.36 15.73 -17.26
CA TYR A 5 1.52 16.57 -16.09
C TYR A 5 2.20 15.81 -14.95
N LYS A 6 3.19 16.49 -14.38
CA LYS A 6 3.96 16.16 -13.19
C LYS A 6 3.04 16.08 -11.97
N ARG A 7 3.00 14.92 -11.31
CA ARG A 7 2.91 14.76 -9.84
C ARG A 7 2.93 13.27 -9.50
N SER A 8 4.13 12.77 -9.22
CA SER A 8 4.29 11.57 -8.40
C SER A 8 3.60 11.79 -7.05
N SER A 9 3.27 10.70 -6.40
CA SER A 9 2.98 10.60 -4.96
C SER A 9 3.80 11.63 -4.17
N VAL A 10 3.12 12.38 -3.32
CA VAL A 10 3.60 13.52 -2.53
C VAL A 10 5.08 13.39 -2.15
N GLU A 11 5.91 14.35 -2.58
CA GLU A 11 7.38 14.35 -2.49
C GLU A 11 7.96 14.16 -1.07
N ASN A 12 7.15 14.13 -0.01
CA ASN A 12 7.60 13.94 1.39
C ASN A 12 6.70 13.03 2.27
N ALA A 13 5.67 12.36 1.73
CA ALA A 13 4.70 11.61 2.57
C ALA A 13 4.40 10.18 2.08
N SER A 14 5.16 9.68 1.10
CA SER A 14 4.93 8.35 0.53
C SER A 14 5.60 7.25 1.34
N ILE A 15 6.58 7.58 2.20
CA ILE A 15 7.28 6.62 3.07
C ILE A 15 7.39 7.27 4.45
N ILE A 16 6.97 6.56 5.49
CA ILE A 16 6.80 7.08 6.84
C ILE A 16 7.23 6.02 7.85
N SER A 17 8.02 6.41 8.85
CA SER A 17 8.31 5.55 10.01
C SER A 17 7.07 5.37 10.87
N ILE A 18 6.82 4.14 11.29
CA ILE A 18 5.68 3.79 12.14
C ILE A 18 6.12 3.93 13.59
N GLU A 19 5.32 4.62 14.41
CA GLU A 19 5.56 4.71 15.85
C GLU A 19 5.49 3.32 16.51
N SER A 20 6.05 3.17 17.72
CA SER A 20 6.06 1.89 18.46
C SER A 20 4.66 1.29 18.63
N GLU A 21 3.66 2.14 18.79
CA GLU A 21 2.25 1.80 19.00
C GLU A 21 1.51 1.49 17.68
N GLY A 22 2.21 1.51 16.54
CA GLY A 22 1.62 1.26 15.22
C GLY A 22 0.88 2.47 14.65
N ILE A 23 1.26 3.69 15.05
CA ILE A 23 0.67 4.95 14.57
C ILE A 23 1.49 5.48 13.40
N VAL A 24 0.79 5.97 12.36
CA VAL A 24 1.37 6.71 11.23
C VAL A 24 0.65 8.05 11.08
N ASN A 25 1.42 9.13 11.04
CA ASN A 25 0.89 10.48 10.87
C ASN A 25 0.90 10.85 9.39
N ILE A 26 -0.27 10.83 8.77
CA ILE A 26 -0.46 11.11 7.36
C ILE A 26 -1.27 12.39 7.25
N LYS A 27 -0.68 13.45 6.67
CA LYS A 27 -1.32 14.77 6.54
C LYS A 27 -1.86 15.35 7.85
N ASN A 28 -1.06 15.25 8.92
CA ASN A 28 -1.40 15.69 10.27
C ASN A 28 -2.60 14.95 10.89
N LEU A 29 -2.98 13.80 10.34
CA LEU A 29 -3.98 12.91 10.91
C LEU A 29 -3.31 11.61 11.37
N PRO A 30 -3.53 11.20 12.63
CA PRO A 30 -3.03 9.92 13.12
C PRO A 30 -3.89 8.78 12.58
N TRP A 31 -3.24 7.76 12.02
CA TRP A 31 -3.86 6.51 11.61
C TRP A 31 -3.15 5.33 12.25
N THR A 32 -3.85 4.22 12.46
CA THR A 32 -3.24 3.02 13.06
C THR A 32 -3.11 1.90 12.04
N ILE A 33 -1.99 1.17 12.08
CA ILE A 33 -1.78 -0.05 11.28
C ILE A 33 -2.86 -1.10 11.61
N SER A 34 -3.33 -1.16 12.85
CA SER A 34 -4.48 -1.98 13.25
C SER A 34 -5.76 -1.67 12.46
N SER A 35 -6.06 -0.40 12.22
CA SER A 35 -7.19 -0.02 11.36
C SER A 35 -6.93 -0.42 9.90
N LEU A 36 -5.68 -0.28 9.44
CA LEU A 36 -5.30 -0.66 8.08
C LEU A 36 -5.47 -2.17 7.83
N LEU A 37 -5.02 -3.03 8.73
CA LEU A 37 -5.08 -4.49 8.55
C LEU A 37 -6.41 -5.12 9.04
N GLN A 38 -7.26 -4.35 9.71
CA GLN A 38 -8.64 -4.65 10.14
C GLN A 38 -8.87 -6.11 10.58
N GLY A 39 -8.65 -6.38 11.87
CA GLY A 39 -8.85 -7.70 12.46
C GLY A 39 -7.76 -8.72 12.11
N SER A 40 -6.60 -8.27 11.64
CA SER A 40 -5.41 -9.11 11.53
C SER A 40 -4.81 -9.33 12.91
N GLU A 41 -4.44 -10.58 13.21
CA GLU A 41 -3.67 -10.94 14.41
C GLU A 41 -2.24 -10.36 14.39
N HIS A 42 -1.74 -9.95 13.21
CA HIS A 42 -0.39 -9.46 13.00
C HIS A 42 -0.26 -7.93 13.06
N ALA A 43 -1.35 -7.19 13.24
CA ALA A 43 -1.33 -5.75 13.01
C ALA A 43 -0.43 -4.97 13.97
N LEU A 44 -0.36 -5.39 15.24
CA LEU A 44 0.50 -4.77 16.26
C LEU A 44 1.98 -5.07 16.04
N GLU A 45 2.32 -6.10 15.26
CA GLU A 45 3.70 -6.52 15.02
C GLU A 45 4.47 -5.58 14.09
N PHE A 46 3.79 -4.61 13.49
CA PHE A 46 4.37 -3.61 12.57
C PHE A 46 4.78 -2.31 13.27
N GLY A 47 4.57 -2.18 14.59
CA GLY A 47 5.06 -1.03 15.36
C GLY A 47 6.58 -0.86 15.23
N GLY A 48 7.04 0.39 15.12
CA GLY A 48 8.46 0.71 14.88
C GLY A 48 8.96 0.36 13.46
N GLY A 49 8.07 -0.05 12.56
CA GLY A 49 8.38 -0.42 11.18
C GLY A 49 8.37 0.76 10.21
N VAL A 50 8.20 0.45 8.92
CA VAL A 50 8.07 1.46 7.86
C VAL A 50 6.80 1.22 7.04
N TRP A 51 6.06 2.29 6.82
CA TRP A 51 4.91 2.34 5.93
C TRP A 51 5.32 2.99 4.61
N MET A 52 4.95 2.38 3.49
CA MET A 52 5.18 2.91 2.14
C MET A 52 3.88 2.90 1.35
N HIS A 53 3.63 3.97 0.62
CA HIS A 53 2.52 4.17 -0.29
C HIS A 53 3.01 4.47 -1.69
N ALA A 54 2.44 3.75 -2.66
CA ALA A 54 2.63 3.97 -4.07
C ALA A 54 1.27 4.17 -4.74
N PHE A 55 1.20 5.14 -5.64
CA PHE A 55 0.01 5.43 -6.45
C PHE A 55 0.20 4.84 -7.85
N LEU A 56 -0.81 4.14 -8.36
CA LEU A 56 -0.89 3.66 -9.73
C LEU A 56 -1.92 4.49 -10.51
N ASN A 57 -1.45 5.23 -11.50
CA ASN A 57 -2.33 5.91 -12.45
C ASN A 57 -2.98 4.88 -13.40
N THR A 58 -4.13 5.23 -13.97
CA THR A 58 -4.93 4.48 -14.95
C THR A 58 -4.15 3.77 -16.05
N PHE A 59 -3.05 4.34 -16.55
CA PHE A 59 -2.22 3.74 -17.60
C PHE A 59 -1.06 2.87 -17.08
N ASN A 60 -0.95 2.67 -15.77
CA ASN A 60 0.11 1.87 -15.16
C ASN A 60 -0.23 0.36 -15.19
N TYR A 61 0.73 -0.43 -14.72
CA TYR A 61 0.56 -1.87 -14.56
C TYR A 61 -0.14 -2.15 -13.22
N HIS A 62 -1.31 -2.80 -13.28
CA HIS A 62 -2.22 -2.96 -12.13
C HIS A 62 -2.18 -4.35 -11.49
N ARG A 63 -1.01 -5.00 -11.53
CA ARG A 63 -0.75 -6.22 -10.76
C ARG A 63 0.32 -5.95 -9.72
N GLN A 64 0.13 -6.54 -8.55
CA GLN A 64 1.07 -6.44 -7.44
C GLN A 64 1.80 -7.77 -7.32
N HIS A 65 3.08 -7.65 -7.02
CA HIS A 65 3.99 -8.77 -6.89
C HIS A 65 4.56 -8.80 -5.48
N ALA A 66 4.93 -10.01 -5.02
CA ALA A 66 5.55 -10.20 -3.72
C ALA A 66 6.87 -9.39 -3.63
N PRO A 67 6.99 -8.41 -2.71
CA PRO A 67 8.21 -7.61 -2.56
C PRO A 67 9.36 -8.42 -1.94
N VAL A 68 9.01 -9.50 -1.25
CA VAL A 68 9.93 -10.41 -0.55
C VAL A 68 9.47 -11.86 -0.77
N SER A 69 10.41 -12.81 -0.72
CA SER A 69 10.07 -14.23 -0.63
C SER A 69 9.56 -14.56 0.78
N GLY A 70 8.74 -15.59 0.94
CA GLY A 70 8.30 -16.01 2.27
C GLY A 70 7.03 -16.83 2.25
N LYS A 71 6.47 -17.07 3.43
CA LYS A 71 5.19 -17.76 3.59
C LYS A 71 4.06 -16.74 3.74
N VAL A 72 3.00 -16.88 2.97
CA VAL A 72 1.78 -16.08 3.14
C VAL A 72 1.08 -16.57 4.41
N ILE A 73 1.05 -15.72 5.44
CA ILE A 73 0.42 -16.04 6.74
C ILE A 73 -0.98 -15.45 6.87
N GLU A 74 -1.32 -14.48 6.03
CA GLU A 74 -2.66 -13.91 5.91
C GLU A 74 -2.92 -13.46 4.48
N ALA A 75 -4.11 -13.75 3.95
CA ALA A 75 -4.57 -13.28 2.66
C ALA A 75 -6.10 -13.10 2.75
N LYS A 76 -6.58 -11.87 2.74
CA LYS A 76 -8.02 -11.57 2.83
C LYS A 76 -8.38 -10.28 2.12
N ASN A 77 -9.64 -10.17 1.71
CA ASN A 77 -10.23 -8.91 1.29
C ASN A 77 -10.97 -8.30 2.47
N VAL A 78 -10.70 -7.03 2.73
CA VAL A 78 -11.46 -6.22 3.67
C VAL A 78 -12.49 -5.45 2.88
N GLN A 79 -13.77 -5.67 3.19
CA GLN A 79 -14.86 -4.87 2.65
C GLN A 79 -14.79 -3.48 3.27
N GLY A 80 -14.66 -2.47 2.43
CA GLY A 80 -14.63 -1.07 2.81
C GLY A 80 -15.54 -0.25 1.90
N ALA A 81 -15.57 1.04 2.13
CA ALA A 81 -16.31 1.98 1.31
C ALA A 81 -15.72 2.06 -0.11
N ALA A 82 -16.56 2.41 -1.09
CA ALA A 82 -16.18 2.63 -2.48
C ALA A 82 -16.46 4.09 -2.86
N TYR A 83 -15.77 5.04 -2.21
CA TYR A 83 -15.92 6.48 -2.47
C TYR A 83 -14.57 7.10 -2.85
N LEU A 84 -14.57 8.12 -3.70
CA LEU A 84 -13.34 8.82 -4.09
C LEU A 84 -12.73 9.61 -2.93
N GLU A 85 -13.55 10.10 -2.01
CA GLU A 85 -13.11 10.95 -0.92
C GLU A 85 -14.08 10.87 0.27
N VAL A 86 -13.52 10.93 1.47
CA VAL A 86 -14.20 10.86 2.77
C VAL A 86 -13.62 11.92 3.70
N ASP A 87 -14.44 12.58 4.50
CA ASP A 87 -13.95 13.52 5.50
C ASP A 87 -13.36 12.78 6.71
N ALA A 88 -12.83 13.52 7.68
CA ALA A 88 -12.28 12.97 8.92
C ALA A 88 -13.33 12.22 9.78
N GLN A 89 -14.63 12.33 9.45
CA GLN A 89 -15.74 11.62 10.08
C GLN A 89 -16.24 10.44 9.23
N CYS A 90 -15.47 10.00 8.24
CA CYS A 90 -15.80 8.89 7.34
C CYS A 90 -17.07 9.13 6.49
N ARG A 91 -17.50 10.38 6.33
CA ARG A 91 -18.67 10.71 5.51
C ARG A 91 -18.26 10.89 4.05
N PRO A 92 -19.04 10.37 3.08
CA PRO A 92 -18.75 10.61 1.67
C PRO A 92 -18.86 12.11 1.36
N ILE A 93 -17.77 12.73 0.92
CA ILE A 93 -17.74 14.17 0.59
C ILE A 93 -17.86 14.43 -0.92
N ARG A 94 -17.74 13.38 -1.76
CA ARG A 94 -17.93 13.51 -3.21
C ARG A 94 -18.79 12.38 -3.78
N ILE A 95 -19.93 12.75 -4.36
CA ILE A 95 -20.73 11.92 -5.27
C ILE A 95 -20.27 12.25 -6.70
N MET A 96 -19.91 11.26 -7.52
CA MET A 96 -19.19 11.47 -8.78
C MET A 96 -20.00 12.22 -9.85
N CYS A 97 -19.40 13.30 -10.36
CA CYS A 97 -19.44 13.70 -11.78
C CYS A 97 -17.97 13.69 -12.29
N GLY A 98 -17.43 12.54 -12.73
CA GLY A 98 -16.13 12.43 -13.41
C GLY A 98 -15.17 11.34 -12.89
N PRO A 99 -14.22 10.84 -13.72
CA PRO A 99 -13.36 9.67 -13.42
C PRO A 99 -12.10 9.96 -12.59
N ASP A 100 -11.82 11.22 -12.27
CA ASP A 100 -10.57 11.59 -11.59
C ASP A 100 -10.63 11.35 -10.07
N ALA A 101 -9.65 10.61 -9.57
CA ALA A 101 -9.43 10.35 -8.15
C ALA A 101 -8.45 11.36 -7.53
N PRO A 102 -8.76 11.95 -6.37
CA PRO A 102 -7.84 12.85 -5.68
C PRO A 102 -6.66 12.10 -5.04
N ASN A 103 -5.45 12.66 -5.14
CA ASN A 103 -4.20 12.13 -4.56
C ASN A 103 -4.04 12.45 -3.05
N THR A 104 -5.13 12.52 -2.27
CA THR A 104 -5.12 12.98 -0.87
C THR A 104 -5.06 11.81 0.14
N PRO A 105 -3.91 11.47 0.75
CA PRO A 105 -3.83 10.31 1.66
C PRO A 105 -4.65 10.46 2.95
N GLY A 106 -5.22 9.33 3.43
CA GLY A 106 -6.16 9.20 4.56
C GLY A 106 -7.38 8.33 4.21
N TYR A 107 -7.89 8.40 2.98
CA TYR A 107 -9.06 7.61 2.56
C TYR A 107 -8.78 6.10 2.50
N GLN A 108 -7.52 5.68 2.32
CA GLN A 108 -7.13 4.28 2.06
C GLN A 108 -7.58 3.32 3.17
N PHE A 109 -7.66 3.81 4.41
CA PHE A 109 -8.07 3.03 5.58
C PHE A 109 -9.56 2.66 5.56
N LEU A 110 -10.36 3.42 4.82
CA LEU A 110 -11.80 3.21 4.70
C LEU A 110 -12.17 2.47 3.42
N GLN A 111 -11.26 2.35 2.45
CA GLN A 111 -11.57 1.71 1.17
C GLN A 111 -11.56 0.17 1.26
N LEU A 112 -12.24 -0.45 0.29
CA LEU A 112 -12.04 -1.86 -0.01
C LEU A 112 -10.55 -2.10 -0.32
N ARG A 113 -9.97 -3.10 0.32
CA ARG A 113 -8.56 -3.44 0.14
C ARG A 113 -8.29 -4.92 0.28
N GLY A 114 -7.24 -5.38 -0.40
CA GLY A 114 -6.61 -6.65 -0.11
C GLY A 114 -5.63 -6.50 1.06
N VAL A 115 -5.45 -7.57 1.82
CA VAL A 115 -4.42 -7.70 2.84
C VAL A 115 -3.69 -9.01 2.55
N VAL A 116 -2.39 -8.92 2.25
CA VAL A 116 -1.50 -10.08 2.12
C VAL A 116 -0.34 -9.87 3.09
N VAL A 117 -0.18 -10.73 4.08
CA VAL A 117 0.96 -10.70 5.00
C VAL A 117 1.90 -11.85 4.68
N ILE A 118 3.16 -11.52 4.40
CA ILE A 118 4.23 -12.46 4.06
C ILE A 118 5.21 -12.50 5.22
N ASP A 119 5.43 -13.68 5.79
CA ASP A 119 6.47 -13.93 6.78
C ASP A 119 7.80 -14.25 6.08
N ASN A 120 8.76 -13.33 6.19
CA ASN A 120 10.11 -13.51 5.66
C ASN A 120 11.09 -13.82 6.80
N PRO A 121 11.92 -14.86 6.67
CA PRO A 121 12.83 -15.29 7.74
C PRO A 121 13.89 -14.24 8.11
N VAL A 122 14.29 -13.41 7.15
CA VAL A 122 15.33 -12.38 7.29
C VAL A 122 14.73 -11.05 7.72
N LEU A 123 13.79 -10.52 6.95
CA LEU A 123 13.22 -9.17 7.11
C LEU A 123 12.05 -9.10 8.10
N GLY A 124 11.53 -10.24 8.56
CA GLY A 124 10.28 -10.30 9.31
C GLY A 124 9.06 -10.17 8.41
N LYS A 125 7.93 -9.76 9.01
CA LYS A 125 6.65 -9.68 8.30
C LYS A 125 6.61 -8.46 7.37
N VAL A 126 6.03 -8.68 6.18
CA VAL A 126 5.73 -7.62 5.21
C VAL A 126 4.27 -7.75 4.80
N ALA A 127 3.49 -6.70 5.05
CA ALA A 127 2.11 -6.60 4.57
C ALA A 127 2.08 -5.85 3.22
N VAL A 128 1.35 -6.38 2.25
CA VAL A 128 1.06 -5.74 0.98
C VAL A 128 -0.45 -5.56 0.88
N LEU A 129 -0.88 -4.32 0.64
CA LEU A 129 -2.27 -3.95 0.59
C LEU A 129 -2.57 -3.23 -0.73
N PRO A 130 -3.14 -3.91 -1.72
CA PRO A 130 -3.81 -3.26 -2.84
C PRO A 130 -5.06 -2.57 -2.31
N ILE A 131 -5.13 -1.24 -2.47
CA ILE A 131 -6.25 -0.42 -2.03
C ILE A 131 -7.07 0.00 -3.25
N GLY A 132 -8.33 -0.41 -3.28
CA GLY A 132 -9.30 0.02 -4.27
C GLY A 132 -9.71 1.48 -4.07
N MET A 133 -10.11 2.16 -5.14
CA MET A 133 -10.62 3.53 -5.08
C MET A 133 -11.93 3.66 -5.86
N ALA A 134 -13.01 4.10 -5.20
CA ALA A 134 -14.31 4.37 -5.84
C ALA A 134 -14.84 3.24 -6.75
N MET A 135 -15.19 3.53 -8.02
CA MET A 135 -15.69 2.54 -8.99
C MET A 135 -14.64 1.48 -9.39
N VAL A 136 -13.40 1.65 -8.89
CA VAL A 136 -12.19 0.88 -9.20
C VAL A 136 -11.74 0.17 -7.92
N SER A 137 -12.60 -0.71 -7.40
CA SER A 137 -12.39 -1.33 -6.08
C SER A 137 -12.22 -2.84 -6.11
N SER A 138 -12.22 -3.45 -7.30
CA SER A 138 -12.11 -4.91 -7.42
C SER A 138 -10.67 -5.38 -7.25
N VAL A 139 -10.32 -5.80 -6.03
CA VAL A 139 -9.05 -6.47 -5.70
C VAL A 139 -9.22 -7.98 -5.81
N LYS A 140 -8.50 -8.61 -6.75
CA LYS A 140 -8.41 -10.07 -6.85
C LYS A 140 -7.07 -10.52 -6.28
N LEU A 141 -7.10 -11.29 -5.18
CA LEU A 141 -5.91 -11.95 -4.65
C LEU A 141 -5.61 -13.22 -5.46
N SER A 142 -4.33 -13.44 -5.76
CA SER A 142 -3.81 -14.63 -6.45
C SER A 142 -3.24 -15.68 -5.48
N VAL A 143 -3.13 -15.33 -4.20
CA VAL A 143 -2.54 -16.16 -3.13
C VAL A 143 -3.51 -16.38 -1.97
N ARG A 144 -3.22 -17.40 -1.15
CA ARG A 144 -3.98 -17.79 0.04
C ARG A 144 -3.04 -18.01 1.23
N LYS A 145 -3.59 -17.96 2.45
CA LYS A 145 -2.84 -18.33 3.67
C LYS A 145 -2.28 -19.75 3.52
N GLY A 146 -0.99 -19.92 3.75
CA GLY A 146 -0.26 -21.17 3.60
C GLY A 146 0.66 -21.22 2.38
N ASP A 147 0.41 -20.41 1.36
CA ASP A 147 1.23 -20.40 0.13
C ASP A 147 2.65 -19.91 0.41
N VAL A 148 3.61 -20.39 -0.38
CA VAL A 148 5.01 -19.93 -0.36
C VAL A 148 5.28 -19.18 -1.65
N VAL A 149 5.71 -17.93 -1.52
CA VAL A 149 5.98 -17.03 -2.65
C VAL A 149 7.47 -16.71 -2.74
N LYS A 150 7.96 -16.53 -3.96
CA LYS A 150 9.25 -15.93 -4.26
C LYS A 150 9.05 -14.44 -4.53
N LYS A 151 10.09 -13.64 -4.25
CA LYS A 151 10.12 -12.23 -4.66
C LYS A 151 9.83 -12.12 -6.16
N GLY A 152 8.83 -11.32 -6.50
CA GLY A 152 8.37 -11.13 -7.88
C GLY A 152 7.19 -11.99 -8.30
N ASP A 153 6.72 -12.94 -7.49
CA ASP A 153 5.50 -13.71 -7.80
C ASP A 153 4.26 -12.80 -7.77
N ASP A 154 3.28 -13.05 -8.65
CA ASP A 154 2.00 -12.32 -8.69
C ASP A 154 1.16 -12.67 -7.45
N ILE A 155 0.76 -11.66 -6.68
CA ILE A 155 -0.01 -11.85 -5.44
C ILE A 155 -1.42 -11.27 -5.52
N SER A 156 -1.64 -10.28 -6.39
CA SER A 156 -2.95 -9.70 -6.62
C SER A 156 -2.98 -8.87 -7.88
N CYS A 157 -4.19 -8.56 -8.34
CA CYS A 157 -4.42 -7.56 -9.36
C CYS A 157 -5.71 -6.76 -9.11
N PHE A 158 -5.75 -5.56 -9.69
CA PHE A 158 -7.01 -4.83 -9.86
C PHE A 158 -7.68 -5.28 -11.15
N LEU A 159 -8.98 -5.55 -11.08
CA LEU A 159 -9.75 -5.97 -12.27
C LEU A 159 -10.16 -4.80 -13.16
N PHE A 160 -10.19 -3.57 -12.63
CA PHE A 160 -10.54 -2.37 -13.39
C PHE A 160 -10.04 -1.09 -12.70
N GLY A 161 -9.10 -0.36 -13.31
CA GLY A 161 -8.70 1.04 -13.02
C GLY A 161 -7.49 1.29 -12.10
N GLY A 162 -7.17 2.59 -11.89
CA GLY A 162 -6.10 3.16 -11.05
C GLY A 162 -6.32 3.10 -9.53
N SER A 163 -5.24 2.89 -8.78
CA SER A 163 -5.32 2.33 -7.42
C SER A 163 -4.08 2.62 -6.58
N ASP A 164 -4.18 2.50 -5.26
CA ASP A 164 -3.03 2.58 -4.38
C ASP A 164 -2.47 1.20 -4.01
N ILE A 165 -1.17 1.15 -3.72
CA ILE A 165 -0.52 0.02 -3.08
C ILE A 165 0.14 0.53 -1.83
N ILE A 166 -0.15 -0.11 -0.69
CA ILE A 166 0.57 0.11 0.56
C ILE A 166 1.44 -1.12 0.84
N CYS A 167 2.68 -0.88 1.26
CA CYS A 167 3.54 -1.89 1.88
C CYS A 167 3.85 -1.47 3.30
N VAL A 168 3.76 -2.40 4.24
CA VAL A 168 4.12 -2.19 5.64
C VAL A 168 5.20 -3.20 6.00
N PHE A 169 6.35 -2.71 6.45
CA PHE A 169 7.51 -3.52 6.82
C PHE A 169 7.63 -3.54 8.33
N GLN A 170 7.81 -4.73 8.91
CA GLN A 170 8.10 -4.89 10.34
C GLN A 170 9.45 -4.25 10.72
N ALA A 171 9.58 -3.76 11.96
CA ALA A 171 10.82 -3.17 12.49
C ALA A 171 12.06 -4.07 12.31
N LYS A 172 11.88 -5.40 12.34
CA LYS A 172 12.94 -6.39 12.10
C LYS A 172 13.64 -6.21 10.75
N ALA A 173 12.98 -5.61 9.75
CA ALA A 173 13.59 -5.33 8.45
C ALA A 173 14.74 -4.31 8.55
N GLY A 174 14.82 -3.54 9.65
CA GLY A 174 15.85 -2.53 9.86
C GLY A 174 15.77 -1.33 8.92
N LEU A 175 14.72 -1.25 8.09
CA LEU A 175 14.56 -0.20 7.10
C LEU A 175 14.29 1.15 7.76
N GLN A 176 14.94 2.19 7.25
CA GLN A 176 14.62 3.58 7.50
C GLN A 176 14.05 4.22 6.22
N VAL A 177 13.50 5.42 6.33
CA VAL A 177 12.90 6.14 5.18
C VAL A 177 13.93 6.37 4.08
N GLU A 178 15.19 6.59 4.46
CA GLU A 178 16.32 6.88 3.57
C GLU A 178 16.79 5.64 2.76
N ASP A 179 16.42 4.43 3.19
CA ASP A 179 16.80 3.19 2.52
C ASP A 179 16.00 2.92 1.23
N PHE A 180 14.93 3.68 1.01
CA PHE A 180 14.05 3.56 -0.13
C PHE A 180 14.58 4.35 -1.34
N VAL A 181 14.51 3.73 -2.51
CA VAL A 181 15.04 4.31 -3.74
C VAL A 181 14.01 5.25 -4.34
N VAL A 182 14.35 6.54 -4.41
CA VAL A 182 13.54 7.55 -5.10
C VAL A 182 13.56 7.28 -6.61
N SER A 183 12.39 7.40 -7.25
CA SER A 183 12.26 7.20 -8.69
C SER A 183 13.06 8.25 -9.47
N ALA A 184 13.92 7.81 -10.39
CA ALA A 184 14.74 8.71 -11.21
C ALA A 184 13.87 9.70 -12.01
N GLY A 185 14.26 10.98 -11.98
CA GLY A 185 13.59 12.05 -12.72
C GLY A 185 12.19 12.44 -12.23
N GLY A 186 11.78 12.02 -11.02
CA GLY A 186 10.46 12.37 -10.46
C GLY A 186 9.29 11.75 -11.22
N THR A 187 9.51 10.60 -11.84
CA THR A 187 8.53 9.91 -12.68
C THR A 187 7.87 8.76 -11.93
N TYR A 188 8.21 7.52 -12.27
CA TYR A 188 7.63 6.29 -11.74
C TYR A 188 8.71 5.23 -11.54
N SER A 189 8.53 4.36 -10.55
CA SER A 189 9.32 3.14 -10.41
C SER A 189 8.79 2.08 -11.35
N LYS A 190 9.68 1.38 -12.05
CA LYS A 190 9.30 0.25 -12.91
C LYS A 190 9.21 -1.02 -12.06
N MET A 191 8.28 -1.90 -12.41
CA MET A 191 8.26 -3.23 -11.81
C MET A 191 9.64 -3.91 -12.00
N GLY A 192 10.17 -4.51 -10.93
CA GLY A 192 11.47 -5.15 -10.92
C GLY A 192 12.65 -4.25 -10.54
N THR A 193 12.46 -2.93 -10.40
CA THR A 193 13.51 -2.06 -9.82
C THR A 193 13.61 -2.25 -8.31
N VAL A 194 14.78 -1.94 -7.76
CA VAL A 194 15.00 -2.00 -6.32
C VAL A 194 14.11 -0.98 -5.63
N LEU A 195 13.26 -1.47 -4.70
CA LEU A 195 12.39 -0.61 -3.89
C LEU A 195 13.15 -0.01 -2.69
N ALA A 196 13.83 -0.85 -1.93
CA ALA A 196 14.62 -0.46 -0.78
C ALA A 196 15.76 -1.47 -0.55
N ARG A 197 16.78 -1.08 0.22
CA ARG A 197 17.86 -1.97 0.64
C ARG A 197 17.90 -2.01 2.16
N ALA A 198 17.53 -3.16 2.74
CA ALA A 198 17.69 -3.36 4.18
C ALA A 198 19.19 -3.30 4.55
N PRO A 199 19.53 -2.67 5.70
CA PRO A 199 20.88 -2.70 6.22
C PRO A 199 21.33 -4.15 6.48
N LYS A 200 22.63 -4.40 6.35
CA LYS A 200 23.24 -5.72 6.54
C LYS A 200 23.17 -6.18 8.00
#